data_AF-A0A7K0KXW2-F1
#
_entry.id   AF-A0A7K0KXW2-F1
#
_cell.length_a   1.000
_cell.length_b   1.000
_cell.length_c   1.000
_cell.angle_alpha   90.00
_cell.angle_beta   90.00
_cell.angle_gamma   90.00
#
_symmetry.space_group_name_H-M   'P 1'
#
loop_
_entity.id
_entity.type
_entity.pdbx_description
1 polymer ?
#
loop_
_entity_poly.entity_id
_entity_poly.type
_entity_poly.pdbx_seq_one_letter_code
_entity_poly.pdbx_strand_id
1 'polypeptide(L)'
;PASARADLFQGRNWIVLNGSTLEADRLAAVNELISICGARAVVMAPDEHDRALALLSHLPQVLASILAAQLKDVPVEILDLAGQGIKDTIRIAGSDPKLWREIISANSDEIAPLLKAVRNSLDEAIVNINDPAAIEALIESGRSARNRIPGKHGGVSRNYSYIPIVIPDKAGQLGALFNECALADVNIEDLSIEHSPGQQTGLITLAVSPTDAARLSAHLSAAGWDVHSFEQNTSE
;
A
#
# COMPACT_ATOMS: atom_id res chain seq x y z
N PRO A 1 -14.30 -21.37 12.52
CA PRO A 1 -14.76 -20.28 13.41
C PRO A 1 -13.64 -19.54 14.18
N ALA A 2 -12.46 -20.15 14.40
CA ALA A 2 -11.40 -19.55 15.23
C ALA A 2 -10.86 -18.18 14.74
N SER A 3 -10.92 -17.91 13.43
CA SER A 3 -10.47 -16.62 12.85
C SER A 3 -11.61 -15.64 12.55
N ALA A 4 -12.86 -15.97 12.93
CA ALA A 4 -14.00 -15.09 12.68
C ALA A 4 -13.95 -13.87 13.61
N ARG A 5 -14.21 -12.68 13.05
CA ARG A 5 -14.31 -11.43 13.82
C ARG A 5 -15.53 -10.63 13.37
N ALA A 6 -16.25 -10.07 14.33
CA ALA A 6 -17.45 -9.27 14.07
C ALA A 6 -17.14 -7.94 13.37
N ASP A 7 -15.92 -7.43 13.51
CA ASP A 7 -15.43 -6.17 12.95
C ASP A 7 -14.75 -6.33 11.58
N LEU A 8 -14.75 -7.54 11.01
CA LEU A 8 -13.96 -7.87 9.82
C LEU A 8 -14.25 -6.95 8.62
N PHE A 9 -15.50 -6.51 8.50
CA PHE A 9 -16.00 -5.72 7.38
C PHE A 9 -16.10 -4.21 7.68
N GLN A 10 -15.83 -3.79 8.92
CA GLN A 10 -16.00 -2.39 9.32
C GLN A 10 -15.09 -1.46 8.50
N GLY A 11 -15.69 -0.46 7.85
CA GLY A 11 -15.01 0.50 6.98
C GLY A 11 -14.49 -0.07 5.66
N ARG A 12 -14.81 -1.33 5.32
CA ARG A 12 -14.36 -1.99 4.09
C ARG A 12 -15.37 -1.81 2.96
N ASN A 13 -14.88 -1.77 1.72
CA ASN A 13 -15.75 -1.86 0.55
C ASN A 13 -16.27 -3.31 0.42
N TRP A 14 -17.55 -3.45 0.14
CA TRP A 14 -18.19 -4.72 -0.19
C TRP A 14 -18.83 -4.60 -1.57
N ILE A 15 -18.34 -5.38 -2.53
CA ILE A 15 -18.84 -5.31 -3.91
C ILE A 15 -20.14 -6.10 -4.04
N VAL A 16 -21.15 -5.48 -4.63
CA VAL A 16 -22.44 -6.08 -4.97
C VAL A 16 -22.57 -6.06 -6.49
N LEU A 17 -22.66 -7.25 -7.10
CA LEU A 17 -22.76 -7.36 -8.54
C LEU A 17 -24.20 -7.10 -9.00
N ASN A 18 -24.42 -6.06 -9.80
CA ASN A 18 -25.72 -5.78 -10.41
C ASN A 18 -25.89 -6.56 -11.72
N GLY A 19 -25.99 -7.88 -11.62
CA GLY A 19 -26.45 -8.70 -12.75
C GLY A 19 -27.82 -8.24 -13.25
N SER A 20 -28.17 -8.61 -14.48
CA SER A 20 -29.39 -8.19 -15.20
C SER A 20 -30.73 -8.58 -14.55
N THR A 21 -30.75 -9.12 -13.34
CA THR A 21 -31.92 -9.73 -12.68
C THR A 21 -31.99 -9.53 -11.16
N LEU A 22 -31.33 -8.53 -10.57
CA LEU A 22 -31.53 -8.25 -9.14
C LEU A 22 -32.81 -7.43 -8.89
N GLU A 23 -33.81 -8.09 -8.28
CA GLU A 23 -35.00 -7.43 -7.76
C GLU A 23 -34.64 -6.40 -6.67
N ALA A 24 -35.32 -5.26 -6.68
CA ALA A 24 -35.02 -4.12 -5.79
C ALA A 24 -35.04 -4.51 -4.29
N ASP A 25 -36.00 -5.35 -3.88
CA ASP A 25 -36.13 -5.79 -2.49
C ASP A 25 -34.94 -6.65 -2.04
N ARG A 26 -34.34 -7.44 -2.94
CA ARG A 26 -33.16 -8.25 -2.65
C ARG A 26 -31.92 -7.37 -2.52
N LEU A 27 -31.78 -6.36 -3.39
CA LEU A 27 -30.69 -5.39 -3.30
C LEU A 27 -30.79 -4.60 -1.99
N ALA A 28 -31.99 -4.21 -1.58
CA ALA A 28 -32.22 -3.54 -0.30
C ALA A 28 -31.78 -4.41 0.90
N ALA A 29 -32.18 -5.69 0.92
CA ALA A 29 -31.77 -6.61 1.98
C ALA A 29 -30.25 -6.84 2.03
N VAL A 30 -29.58 -6.96 0.87
CA VAL A 30 -28.11 -7.07 0.81
C VAL A 30 -27.43 -5.80 1.31
N ASN A 31 -27.93 -4.62 0.92
CA ASN A 31 -27.37 -3.35 1.39
C ASN A 31 -27.57 -3.15 2.90
N GLU A 32 -28.70 -3.58 3.45
CA GLU A 32 -28.95 -3.56 4.89
C GLU A 32 -27.95 -4.46 5.63
N LEU A 33 -27.73 -5.69 5.15
CA LEU A 33 -26.72 -6.59 5.72
C LEU A 33 -25.31 -5.98 5.70
N ILE A 34 -24.91 -5.40 4.56
CA ILE A 34 -23.60 -4.75 4.41
C ILE A 34 -23.47 -3.59 5.40
N SER A 35 -24.54 -2.80 5.58
CA SER A 35 -24.58 -1.69 6.52
C SER A 35 -24.47 -2.15 7.98
N ILE A 36 -25.17 -3.22 8.37
CA ILE A 36 -25.08 -3.83 9.71
C ILE A 36 -23.64 -4.29 10.00
N CYS A 37 -22.94 -4.82 8.99
CA CYS A 37 -21.53 -5.21 9.08
C CYS A 37 -20.56 -4.02 9.08
N GLY A 38 -21.05 -2.78 9.00
CA GLY A 38 -20.23 -1.56 8.97
C GLY A 38 -19.44 -1.37 7.68
N ALA A 39 -19.77 -2.10 6.61
CA ALA A 39 -19.14 -1.99 5.30
C ALA A 39 -19.83 -0.96 4.41
N ARG A 40 -19.15 -0.59 3.32
CA ARG A 40 -19.67 0.29 2.27
C ARG A 40 -19.98 -0.53 1.02
N ALA A 41 -21.25 -0.59 0.63
CA ALA A 41 -21.65 -1.24 -0.60
C ALA A 41 -21.09 -0.49 -1.82
N VAL A 42 -20.54 -1.24 -2.77
CA VAL A 42 -20.11 -0.74 -4.08
C VAL A 42 -20.79 -1.59 -5.14
N VAL A 43 -21.68 -0.99 -5.90
CA VAL A 43 -22.43 -1.69 -6.95
C VAL A 43 -21.70 -1.56 -8.27
N MET A 44 -21.45 -2.67 -8.97
CA MET A 44 -20.81 -2.68 -10.29
C MET A 44 -21.22 -3.92 -11.09
N ALA A 45 -21.00 -3.88 -12.41
CA ALA A 45 -21.29 -5.02 -13.28
C ALA A 45 -20.26 -6.15 -13.09
N PRO A 46 -20.62 -7.42 -13.34
CA PRO A 46 -19.68 -8.55 -13.22
C PRO A 46 -18.39 -8.38 -14.04
N ASP A 47 -18.49 -7.90 -15.28
CA ASP A 47 -17.34 -7.69 -16.15
C ASP A 47 -16.47 -6.51 -15.68
N GLU A 48 -17.09 -5.46 -15.13
CA GLU A 48 -16.37 -4.35 -14.50
C GLU A 48 -15.60 -4.81 -13.26
N HIS A 49 -16.22 -5.64 -12.42
CA HIS A 49 -15.59 -6.26 -11.26
C HIS A 49 -14.36 -7.07 -11.64
N ASP A 50 -14.49 -7.97 -12.63
CA ASP A 50 -13.43 -8.87 -13.01
C ASP A 50 -12.24 -8.12 -13.63
N ARG A 51 -12.49 -7.11 -14.47
CA ARG A 51 -11.44 -6.20 -14.97
C ARG A 51 -10.76 -5.42 -13.85
N ALA A 52 -11.54 -4.88 -12.92
CA ALA A 52 -11.01 -4.11 -11.79
C ALA A 52 -10.13 -4.97 -10.88
N LEU A 53 -10.58 -6.17 -10.51
CA LEU A 53 -9.81 -7.08 -9.66
C LEU A 53 -8.64 -7.72 -10.40
N ALA A 54 -8.73 -7.94 -11.72
CA ALA A 54 -7.59 -8.37 -12.52
C ALA A 54 -6.42 -7.40 -12.36
N LEU A 55 -6.68 -6.09 -12.44
CA LEU A 55 -5.65 -5.05 -12.30
C LEU A 55 -5.25 -4.79 -10.84
N LEU A 56 -6.20 -4.66 -9.92
CA LEU A 56 -5.95 -4.16 -8.56
C LEU A 56 -5.60 -5.25 -7.55
N SER A 57 -5.83 -6.53 -7.87
CA SER A 57 -5.63 -7.64 -6.95
C SER A 57 -4.86 -8.81 -7.58
N HIS A 58 -5.32 -9.31 -8.71
CA HIS A 58 -4.79 -10.56 -9.30
C HIS A 58 -3.41 -10.35 -9.94
N LEU A 59 -3.25 -9.30 -10.76
CA LEU A 59 -1.97 -8.97 -11.35
C LEU A 59 -0.90 -8.71 -10.28
N PRO A 60 -1.13 -7.86 -9.24
CA PRO A 60 -0.20 -7.71 -8.12
C PRO A 60 0.22 -9.02 -7.48
N GLN A 61 -0.72 -9.95 -7.24
CA GLN A 61 -0.40 -11.27 -6.68
C GLN A 61 0.56 -12.06 -7.58
N VAL A 62 0.29 -12.11 -8.89
CA VAL A 62 1.14 -12.82 -9.84
C VAL A 62 2.53 -12.21 -9.90
N LEU A 63 2.63 -10.88 -9.98
CA LEU A 63 3.92 -10.17 -10.01
C LEU A 63 4.72 -10.37 -8.72
N ALA A 64 4.08 -10.26 -7.56
CA ALA A 64 4.72 -10.55 -6.27
C ALA A 64 5.27 -11.98 -6.20
N SER A 65 4.51 -12.96 -6.74
CA SER A 65 4.91 -14.37 -6.76
C SER A 65 6.09 -14.62 -7.71
N ILE A 66 6.10 -13.99 -8.90
CA ILE A 66 7.21 -14.05 -9.87
C ILE A 66 8.47 -13.43 -9.28
N LEU A 67 8.36 -12.28 -8.62
CA LEU A 67 9.48 -11.60 -7.99
C LEU A 67 10.04 -12.42 -6.82
N ALA A 68 9.16 -12.94 -5.94
CA ALA A 68 9.58 -13.81 -4.84
C ALA A 68 10.33 -15.06 -5.33
N ALA A 69 9.91 -15.63 -6.47
CA ALA A 69 10.57 -16.79 -7.04
C ALA A 69 12.03 -16.53 -7.48
N GLN A 70 12.42 -15.27 -7.75
CA GLN A 70 13.82 -14.92 -8.05
C GLN A 70 14.75 -15.10 -6.85
N LEU A 71 14.19 -15.16 -5.64
CA LEU A 71 14.96 -15.32 -4.40
C LEU A 71 15.23 -16.79 -4.04
N LYS A 72 14.68 -17.75 -4.79
CA LYS A 72 14.68 -19.17 -4.44
C LYS A 72 16.08 -19.75 -4.24
N ASP A 73 17.02 -19.35 -5.09
CA ASP A 73 18.38 -19.87 -5.10
C ASP A 73 19.40 -18.86 -4.53
N VAL A 74 18.92 -17.79 -3.87
CA VAL A 74 19.76 -16.78 -3.23
C VAL A 74 20.25 -17.30 -1.87
N PRO A 75 21.57 -17.25 -1.58
CA PRO A 75 22.13 -17.62 -0.28
C PRO A 75 21.50 -16.84 0.89
N VAL A 76 21.36 -17.50 2.04
CA VAL A 76 20.72 -16.93 3.24
C VAL A 76 21.43 -15.66 3.70
N GLU A 77 22.75 -15.63 3.61
CA GLU A 77 23.57 -14.48 4.01
C GLU A 77 23.28 -13.24 3.15
N ILE A 78 22.84 -13.43 1.91
CA ILE A 78 22.39 -12.34 1.02
C ILE A 78 20.94 -11.97 1.33
N LEU A 79 20.08 -12.95 1.66
CA LEU A 79 18.71 -12.70 2.09
C LEU A 79 18.63 -11.88 3.38
N ASP A 80 19.63 -11.98 4.26
CA ASP A 80 19.72 -11.17 5.47
C ASP A 80 19.87 -9.66 5.17
N LEU A 81 20.27 -9.29 3.95
CA LEU A 81 20.33 -7.91 3.49
C LEU A 81 18.96 -7.37 3.04
N ALA A 82 17.91 -8.19 3.06
CA ALA A 82 16.57 -7.78 2.62
C ALA A 82 15.97 -6.69 3.53
N GLY A 83 15.91 -5.48 2.99
CA GLY A 83 15.19 -4.35 3.59
C GLY A 83 13.67 -4.48 3.51
N GLN A 84 12.97 -3.49 4.05
CA GLN A 84 11.50 -3.47 4.08
C GLN A 84 10.88 -3.42 2.67
N GLY A 85 11.53 -2.74 1.72
CA GLY A 85 11.02 -2.59 0.35
C GLY A 85 10.72 -3.92 -0.36
N ILE A 86 11.65 -4.89 -0.33
CA ILE A 86 11.40 -6.20 -0.94
C ILE A 86 10.34 -6.97 -0.15
N LYS A 87 10.38 -6.91 1.20
CA LYS A 87 9.41 -7.59 2.08
C LYS A 87 7.97 -7.15 1.79
N ASP A 88 7.75 -5.85 1.62
CA ASP A 88 6.43 -5.31 1.28
C ASP A 88 5.99 -5.68 -0.13
N THR A 89 6.92 -5.59 -1.09
CA THR A 89 6.64 -5.91 -2.50
C THR A 89 6.21 -7.36 -2.68
N ILE A 90 6.83 -8.29 -1.95
CA ILE A 90 6.52 -9.74 -2.05
C ILE A 90 5.59 -10.25 -0.93
N ARG A 91 5.10 -9.39 -0.03
CA ARG A 91 4.32 -9.81 1.16
C ARG A 91 3.16 -10.76 0.81
N ILE A 92 2.48 -10.50 -0.30
CA ILE A 92 1.31 -11.28 -0.74
C ILE A 92 1.67 -12.59 -1.45
N ALA A 93 2.94 -12.80 -1.84
CA ALA A 93 3.42 -14.06 -2.40
C ALA A 93 3.31 -15.24 -1.41
N GLY A 94 3.24 -14.97 -0.10
CA GLY A 94 3.02 -15.98 0.94
C GLY A 94 1.57 -16.47 1.07
N SER A 95 0.68 -16.10 0.16
CA SER A 95 -0.73 -16.52 0.17
C SER A 95 -0.93 -18.00 -0.19
N ASP A 96 -2.09 -18.57 0.16
CA ASP A 96 -2.41 -19.97 -0.14
C ASP A 96 -2.47 -20.22 -1.67
N PRO A 97 -1.60 -21.10 -2.22
CA PRO A 97 -1.57 -21.36 -3.65
C PRO A 97 -2.85 -22.06 -4.17
N LYS A 98 -3.57 -22.83 -3.36
CA LYS A 98 -4.81 -23.49 -3.79
C LYS A 98 -5.93 -22.50 -4.02
N LEU A 99 -6.06 -21.52 -3.10
CA LEU A 99 -7.01 -20.42 -3.24
C LEU A 99 -6.67 -19.58 -4.47
N TRP A 100 -5.42 -19.17 -4.61
CA TRP A 100 -5.03 -18.30 -5.72
C TRP A 100 -5.06 -18.99 -7.07
N ARG A 101 -4.82 -20.30 -7.15
CA ARG A 101 -5.08 -21.08 -8.37
C ARG A 101 -6.52 -20.87 -8.84
N GLU A 102 -7.50 -20.99 -7.95
CA GLU A 102 -8.92 -20.85 -8.32
C GLU A 102 -9.25 -19.42 -8.77
N ILE A 103 -8.75 -18.42 -8.05
CA ILE A 103 -8.94 -16.99 -8.39
C ILE A 103 -8.33 -16.66 -9.76
N ILE A 104 -7.07 -17.04 -9.99
CA ILE A 104 -6.35 -16.72 -11.23
C ILE A 104 -6.94 -17.49 -12.42
N SER A 105 -7.28 -18.77 -12.24
CA SER A 105 -7.90 -19.56 -13.31
C SER A 105 -9.30 -19.05 -13.67
N ALA A 106 -10.07 -18.54 -12.72
CA ALA A 106 -11.40 -18.00 -12.98
C ALA A 106 -11.39 -16.67 -13.76
N ASN A 107 -10.29 -15.91 -13.71
CA ASN A 107 -10.19 -14.58 -14.32
C ASN A 107 -8.98 -14.44 -15.27
N SER A 108 -8.52 -15.54 -15.86
CA SER A 108 -7.30 -15.56 -16.68
C SER A 108 -7.37 -14.67 -17.91
N ASP A 109 -8.56 -14.52 -18.49
CA ASP A 109 -8.79 -13.78 -19.73
C ASP A 109 -8.57 -12.27 -19.54
N GLU A 110 -8.92 -11.72 -18.36
CA GLU A 110 -8.64 -10.33 -18.02
C GLU A 110 -7.19 -10.13 -17.53
N ILE A 111 -6.58 -11.16 -16.94
CA ILE A 111 -5.20 -11.09 -16.41
C ILE A 111 -4.16 -11.16 -17.55
N ALA A 112 -4.37 -12.01 -18.56
CA ALA A 112 -3.37 -12.26 -19.59
C ALA A 112 -2.96 -11.00 -20.41
N PRO A 113 -3.88 -10.11 -20.82
CA PRO A 113 -3.53 -8.85 -21.46
C PRO A 113 -2.67 -7.95 -20.55
N LEU A 114 -2.96 -7.91 -19.26
CA LEU A 114 -2.20 -7.12 -18.29
C LEU A 114 -0.77 -7.64 -18.11
N LEU A 115 -0.59 -8.96 -18.04
CA LEU A 115 0.74 -9.56 -18.00
C LEU A 115 1.56 -9.26 -19.26
N LYS A 116 0.92 -9.23 -20.44
CA LYS A 116 1.58 -8.82 -21.68
C LYS A 116 2.00 -7.35 -21.64
N ALA A 117 1.17 -6.46 -21.10
CA ALA A 117 1.52 -5.05 -20.93
C ALA A 117 2.73 -4.90 -20.00
N VAL A 118 2.74 -5.59 -18.85
CA VAL A 118 3.90 -5.59 -17.93
C VAL A 118 5.15 -6.13 -18.62
N ARG A 119 5.05 -7.24 -19.36
CA ARG A 119 6.17 -7.80 -20.12
C ARG A 119 6.75 -6.77 -21.09
N ASN A 120 5.90 -6.08 -21.86
CA ASN A 120 6.39 -5.06 -22.80
C ASN A 120 7.11 -3.91 -22.06
N SER A 121 6.59 -3.46 -20.92
CA SER A 121 7.29 -2.46 -20.09
C SER A 121 8.61 -2.97 -19.50
N LEU A 122 8.69 -4.27 -19.17
CA LEU A 122 9.95 -4.89 -18.74
C LEU A 122 10.95 -4.96 -19.89
N ASP A 123 10.51 -5.33 -21.10
CA ASP A 123 11.37 -5.35 -22.28
C ASP A 123 11.94 -3.95 -22.58
N GLU A 124 11.10 -2.90 -22.47
CA GLU A 124 11.53 -1.51 -22.58
C GLU A 124 12.55 -1.12 -21.49
N ALA A 125 12.30 -1.50 -20.24
CA ALA A 125 13.21 -1.23 -19.13
C ALA A 125 14.56 -1.96 -19.30
N ILE A 126 14.55 -3.20 -19.79
CA ILE A 126 15.76 -3.99 -20.06
C ILE A 126 16.64 -3.29 -21.10
N VAL A 127 16.03 -2.79 -22.17
CA VAL A 127 16.77 -2.08 -23.24
C VAL A 127 17.36 -0.77 -22.73
N ASN A 128 16.63 -0.04 -21.88
CA ASN A 128 16.99 1.31 -21.47
C ASN A 128 17.58 1.42 -20.05
N ILE A 129 17.92 0.31 -19.39
CA ILE A 129 18.38 0.31 -17.99
C ILE A 129 19.65 1.17 -17.76
N ASN A 130 20.46 1.34 -18.81
CA ASN A 130 21.68 2.14 -18.78
C ASN A 130 21.48 3.60 -19.22
N ASP A 131 20.25 4.00 -19.57
CA ASP A 131 19.90 5.38 -19.91
C ASP A 131 19.25 6.06 -18.68
N PRO A 132 19.96 7.00 -18.02
CA PRO A 132 19.44 7.68 -16.84
C PRO A 132 18.12 8.40 -17.07
N ALA A 133 17.92 9.02 -18.25
CA ALA A 133 16.70 9.76 -18.55
C ALA A 133 15.51 8.81 -18.74
N ALA A 134 15.73 7.65 -19.36
CA ALA A 134 14.70 6.63 -19.50
C ALA A 134 14.31 6.02 -18.14
N ILE A 135 15.28 5.79 -17.25
CA ILE A 135 15.01 5.31 -15.89
C ILE A 135 14.24 6.35 -15.08
N GLU A 136 14.63 7.62 -15.14
CA GLU A 136 13.90 8.71 -14.48
C GLU A 136 12.44 8.75 -14.95
N ALA A 137 12.20 8.69 -16.26
CA ALA A 137 10.86 8.67 -16.83
C ALA A 137 10.03 7.46 -16.39
N LEU A 138 10.64 6.27 -16.32
CA LEU A 138 9.99 5.05 -15.81
C LEU A 138 9.55 5.21 -14.35
N ILE A 139 10.45 5.72 -13.50
CA ILE A 139 10.18 5.93 -12.08
C ILE A 139 9.12 7.02 -11.88
N GLU A 140 9.18 8.12 -12.66
CA GLU A 140 8.19 9.19 -12.58
C GLU A 140 6.79 8.72 -13.02
N SER A 141 6.70 7.90 -14.08
CA SER A 141 5.44 7.27 -14.48
C SER A 141 4.84 6.44 -13.34
N GLY A 142 5.66 5.67 -12.63
CA GLY A 142 5.26 4.92 -11.45
C GLY A 142 4.80 5.81 -10.29
N ARG A 143 5.55 6.88 -9.99
CA ARG A 143 5.21 7.88 -8.96
C ARG A 143 3.86 8.53 -9.26
N SER A 144 3.68 9.01 -10.49
CA SER A 144 2.45 9.63 -10.96
C SER A 144 1.25 8.68 -10.87
N ALA A 145 1.40 7.41 -11.26
CA ALA A 145 0.34 6.42 -11.14
C ALA A 145 0.00 6.11 -9.67
N ARG A 146 1.00 5.94 -8.80
CA ARG A 146 0.81 5.74 -7.35
C ARG A 146 0.02 6.89 -6.73
N ASN A 147 0.34 8.13 -7.09
CA ASN A 147 -0.31 9.32 -6.54
C ASN A 147 -1.80 9.41 -6.90
N ARG A 148 -2.29 8.63 -7.87
CA ARG A 148 -3.73 8.56 -8.20
C ARG A 148 -4.54 7.67 -7.25
N ILE A 149 -3.88 6.81 -6.47
CA ILE A 149 -4.56 5.93 -5.51
C ILE A 149 -4.98 6.76 -4.29
N PRO A 150 -6.28 6.87 -3.96
CA PRO A 150 -6.74 7.62 -2.79
C PRO A 150 -6.18 7.04 -1.49
N GLY A 151 -5.91 7.90 -0.50
CA GLY A 151 -5.50 7.47 0.85
C GLY A 151 -6.63 6.77 1.63
N LYS A 152 -6.34 6.34 2.88
CA LYS A 152 -7.22 5.57 3.80
C LYS A 152 -8.66 6.12 3.99
N HIS A 153 -8.97 7.34 3.52
CA HIS A 153 -10.28 7.98 3.61
C HIS A 153 -10.91 8.41 2.26
N GLY A 154 -10.44 7.89 1.12
CA GLY A 154 -11.11 8.11 -0.18
C GLY A 154 -11.05 9.55 -0.73
N GLY A 155 -10.30 10.44 -0.07
CA GLY A 155 -10.02 11.79 -0.53
C GLY A 155 -8.86 11.85 -1.52
N VAL A 156 -8.83 12.94 -2.31
CA VAL A 156 -7.76 13.35 -3.25
C VAL A 156 -6.38 13.01 -2.71
N SER A 157 -5.46 12.60 -3.60
CA SER A 157 -4.02 12.44 -3.34
C SER A 157 -3.56 13.47 -2.31
N ARG A 158 -3.42 13.05 -1.05
CA ARG A 158 -3.09 13.99 0.01
C ARG A 158 -1.61 14.30 -0.19
N ASN A 159 -1.34 15.55 -0.60
CA ASN A 159 0.01 16.08 -0.63
C ASN A 159 0.51 16.01 0.82
N TYR A 160 1.27 14.96 1.16
CA TYR A 160 1.84 14.79 2.49
C TYR A 160 3.31 15.18 2.46
N SER A 161 3.78 15.69 3.57
CA SER A 161 5.20 15.73 3.87
C SER A 161 5.55 14.56 4.78
N TYR A 162 6.67 13.91 4.48
CA TYR A 162 7.14 12.75 5.20
C TYR A 162 8.32 13.15 6.07
N ILE A 163 8.19 13.02 7.39
CA ILE A 163 9.22 13.39 8.36
C ILE A 163 9.85 12.11 8.91
N PRO A 164 11.10 11.77 8.51
CA PRO A 164 11.82 10.63 9.05
C PRO A 164 12.43 10.99 10.41
N ILE A 165 12.21 10.14 11.41
CA ILE A 165 12.63 10.31 12.80
C ILE A 165 13.29 9.01 13.27
N VAL A 166 14.52 9.10 13.76
CA VAL A 166 15.22 7.96 14.34
C VAL A 166 14.82 7.84 15.81
N ILE A 167 14.35 6.66 16.21
CA ILE A 167 13.98 6.36 17.59
C ILE A 167 14.80 5.18 18.12
N PRO A 168 15.16 5.16 19.41
CA PRO A 168 15.69 3.96 20.04
C PRO A 168 14.67 2.82 20.00
N ASP A 169 15.11 1.59 19.79
CA ASP A 169 14.25 0.41 19.94
C ASP A 169 14.06 0.07 21.44
N LYS A 170 13.23 0.88 22.10
CA LYS A 170 12.91 0.75 23.53
C LYS A 170 11.42 0.99 23.76
N ALA A 171 10.88 0.32 24.77
CA ALA A 171 9.48 0.51 25.18
C ALA A 171 9.18 2.01 25.45
N GLY A 172 8.03 2.47 24.96
CA GLY A 172 7.51 3.82 25.19
C GLY A 172 7.96 4.88 24.17
N GLN A 173 8.93 4.61 23.29
CA GLN A 173 9.43 5.63 22.34
C GLN A 173 8.37 6.10 21.34
N LEU A 174 7.59 5.18 20.77
CA LEU A 174 6.46 5.56 19.89
C LEU A 174 5.39 6.37 20.63
N GLY A 175 5.10 6.02 21.88
CA GLY A 175 4.14 6.76 22.70
C GLY A 175 4.63 8.18 23.00
N ALA A 176 5.92 8.34 23.31
CA ALA A 176 6.52 9.66 23.49
C ALA A 176 6.47 10.48 22.20
N LEU A 177 6.79 9.89 21.05
CA LEU A 177 6.72 10.57 19.75
C LEU A 177 5.29 11.07 19.44
N PHE A 178 4.28 10.23 19.68
CA PHE A 178 2.88 10.63 19.46
C PHE A 178 2.42 11.73 20.43
N ASN A 179 2.90 11.70 21.67
CA ASN A 179 2.63 12.79 22.62
C ASN A 179 3.24 14.12 22.15
N GLU A 180 4.45 14.11 21.59
CA GLU A 180 5.05 15.32 21.02
C GLU A 180 4.25 15.85 19.82
N CYS A 181 3.75 14.96 18.96
CA CYS A 181 2.89 15.35 17.85
C CYS A 181 1.59 16.01 18.36
N ALA A 182 1.00 15.46 19.43
CA ALA A 182 -0.17 16.05 20.08
C ALA A 182 0.14 17.41 20.74
N LEU A 183 1.30 17.56 21.40
CA LEU A 183 1.75 18.83 21.98
C LEU A 183 1.97 19.91 20.91
N ALA A 184 2.43 19.52 19.73
CA ALA A 184 2.58 20.39 18.57
C ALA A 184 1.25 20.72 17.89
N ASP A 185 0.13 20.11 18.31
CA ASP A 185 -1.18 20.18 17.67
C ASP A 185 -1.11 19.78 16.18
N VAL A 186 -0.47 18.65 15.91
CA VAL A 186 -0.28 18.09 14.57
C VAL A 186 -0.89 16.69 14.47
N ASN A 187 -1.77 16.51 13.49
CA ASN A 187 -2.35 15.22 13.17
C ASN A 187 -1.36 14.36 12.37
N ILE A 188 -1.29 13.06 12.69
CA ILE A 188 -0.52 12.07 11.93
C ILE A 188 -1.45 11.41 10.94
N GLU A 189 -1.16 11.56 9.65
CA GLU A 189 -2.01 11.07 8.57
C GLU A 189 -1.67 9.64 8.18
N ASP A 190 -0.39 9.28 8.28
CA ASP A 190 0.09 7.91 8.15
C ASP A 190 1.45 7.75 8.86
N LEU A 191 1.88 6.51 9.05
CA LEU A 191 3.22 6.22 9.56
C LEU A 191 3.80 4.95 8.94
N SER A 192 5.11 4.98 8.68
CA SER A 192 5.92 3.81 8.33
C SER A 192 6.98 3.57 9.40
N ILE A 193 7.30 2.30 9.63
CA ILE A 193 8.32 1.88 10.60
C ILE A 193 9.28 0.94 9.89
N GLU A 194 10.55 1.29 9.86
CA GLU A 194 11.61 0.48 9.31
C GLU A 194 12.56 0.00 10.42
N HIS A 195 12.79 -1.31 10.45
CA HIS A 195 13.77 -1.94 11.33
C HIS A 195 14.79 -2.70 10.49
N SER A 196 16.06 -2.33 10.68
CA SER A 196 17.17 -3.10 10.14
C SER A 196 17.56 -4.19 11.15
N PRO A 197 17.63 -5.47 10.74
CA PRO A 197 18.07 -6.55 11.62
C PRO A 197 19.42 -6.23 12.27
N GLY A 198 19.51 -6.32 13.60
CA GLY A 198 20.75 -6.08 14.36
C GLY A 198 21.00 -4.62 14.77
N GLN A 199 20.14 -3.66 14.41
CA GLN A 199 20.23 -2.28 14.86
C GLN A 199 19.32 -2.04 16.08
N GLN A 200 19.79 -1.28 17.08
CA GLN A 200 19.01 -0.89 18.27
C GLN A 200 18.20 0.40 18.06
N THR A 201 17.95 0.76 16.81
CA THR A 201 17.26 1.99 16.39
C THR A 201 16.26 1.65 15.28
N GLY A 202 15.07 2.24 15.36
CA GLY A 202 14.05 2.19 14.32
C GLY A 202 13.95 3.55 13.62
N LEU A 203 13.68 3.54 12.31
CA LEU A 203 13.35 4.74 11.55
C LEU A 203 11.84 4.83 11.41
N ILE A 204 11.24 5.89 11.96
CA ILE A 204 9.81 6.19 11.84
C ILE A 204 9.64 7.30 10.82
N THR A 205 8.82 7.08 9.81
CA THR A 205 8.45 8.14 8.87
C THR A 205 7.00 8.52 9.12
N LEU A 206 6.77 9.73 9.64
CA LEU A 206 5.43 10.28 9.83
C LEU A 206 4.99 11.02 8.57
N ALA A 207 3.81 10.69 8.04
CA ALA A 207 3.15 11.47 7.01
C ALA A 207 2.23 12.49 7.68
N VAL A 208 2.45 13.77 7.37
CA VAL A 208 1.69 14.90 7.93
C VAL A 208 1.28 15.87 6.82
N SER A 209 0.41 16.82 7.13
CA SER A 209 0.07 17.89 6.19
C SER A 209 1.31 18.75 5.86
N PRO A 210 1.44 19.32 4.65
CA PRO A 210 2.61 20.12 4.29
C PRO A 210 2.73 21.39 5.14
N THR A 211 1.58 21.94 5.57
CA THR A 211 1.50 23.11 6.44
C THR A 211 2.00 22.81 7.86
N ASP A 212 1.86 21.56 8.32
CA ASP A 212 2.30 21.16 9.66
C ASP A 212 3.75 20.68 9.69
N ALA A 213 4.32 20.31 8.55
CA ALA A 213 5.58 19.60 8.49
C ALA A 213 6.75 20.38 9.10
N ALA A 214 6.88 21.66 8.73
CA ALA A 214 7.91 22.54 9.27
C ALA A 214 7.75 22.77 10.78
N ARG A 215 6.50 22.93 11.25
CA ARG A 215 6.17 23.12 12.66
C ARG A 215 6.53 21.88 13.48
N LEU A 216 6.12 20.69 13.03
CA LEU A 216 6.39 19.45 13.73
C LEU A 216 7.88 19.13 13.75
N SER A 217 8.58 19.28 12.62
CA SER A 217 10.02 19.05 12.54
C SER A 217 10.79 19.94 13.50
N ALA A 218 10.50 21.25 13.52
CA ALA A 218 11.14 22.18 14.45
C ALA A 218 10.84 21.84 15.92
N HIS A 219 9.59 21.47 16.24
CA HIS A 219 9.19 21.05 17.59
C HIS A 219 9.94 19.80 18.05
N LEU A 220 9.96 18.76 17.21
CA LEU A 220 10.63 17.50 17.52
C LEU A 220 12.14 17.70 17.68
N SER A 221 12.80 18.47 16.82
CA SER A 221 14.22 18.80 16.98
C SER A 221 14.49 19.57 18.27
N ALA A 222 13.62 20.53 18.65
CA ALA A 222 13.74 21.27 19.90
C ALA A 222 13.53 20.38 21.14
N ALA A 223 12.66 19.37 21.03
CA ALA A 223 12.44 18.35 22.06
C ALA A 223 13.53 17.27 22.10
N GLY A 224 14.57 17.36 21.24
CA GLY A 224 15.73 16.47 21.25
C GLY A 224 15.58 15.18 20.43
N TRP A 225 14.57 15.11 19.56
CA TRP A 225 14.41 14.00 18.63
C TRP A 225 15.37 14.13 17.44
N ASP A 226 15.85 12.99 16.96
CA ASP A 226 16.68 12.91 15.76
C ASP A 226 15.78 12.92 14.51
N VAL A 227 15.56 14.11 13.97
CA VAL A 227 14.69 14.37 12.82
C VAL A 227 15.54 14.63 11.59
N HIS A 228 15.33 13.86 10.53
CA HIS A 228 15.99 14.09 9.25
C HIS A 228 15.30 15.18 8.43
N SER A 229 16.08 15.84 7.57
CA SER A 229 15.56 16.78 6.58
C SER A 229 14.55 16.09 5.66
N PHE A 230 13.42 16.75 5.43
CA PHE A 230 12.35 16.28 4.55
C PHE A 230 12.20 17.20 3.34
N GLU A 231 11.90 16.64 2.17
CA GLU A 231 11.58 17.44 0.99
C GLU A 231 10.20 18.10 1.20
N GLN A 232 10.18 19.44 1.13
CA GLN A 232 8.92 20.15 0.97
C GLN A 232 8.46 19.91 -0.47
N ASN A 233 7.35 19.18 -0.64
CA ASN A 233 6.62 19.19 -1.91
C ASN A 233 6.06 20.60 -2.10
N THR A 234 6.87 21.50 -2.64
CA THR A 234 6.39 22.79 -3.14
C THR A 234 5.62 22.49 -4.41
N SER A 235 4.30 22.36 -4.27
CA SER A 235 3.39 22.41 -5.40
C SER A 235 3.40 23.84 -5.94
N GLU A 236 4.14 24.07 -7.02
CA GLU A 236 3.84 25.09 -8.03
C GLU A 236 2.81 24.54 -9.03
#